data_AF-A0A4V1UP23-F1
#
_entry.id   AF-A0A4V1UP23-F1
#
_cell.length_a   1.000
_cell.length_b   1.000
_cell.length_c   1.000
_cell.angle_alpha   90.00
_cell.angle_beta   90.00
_cell.angle_gamma   90.00
#
_symmetry.space_group_name_H-M   'P 1'
#
loop_
_entity.id
_entity.type
_entity.pdbx_description
1 polymer ?
#
loop_
_entity_poly.entity_id
_entity_poly.type
_entity_poly.pdbx_seq_one_letter_code
_entity_poly.pdbx_strand_id
1 'polypeptide(L)'
;MHIEFIEVGNFRKLKGVRIDMAEDTTLLVGANNSGKTSAMHALRHFLVDGGRFSTHDFTLSHWHAINQIGDAWQTMQQGGDTGGSQ
;
A
#
# COMPACT_ATOMS: atom_id res chain seq x y z
N MET A 1 -15.71 16.86 -9.37
CA MET A 1 -15.65 15.39 -9.20
C MET A 1 -16.49 15.05 -8.00
N HIS A 2 -17.50 14.19 -8.15
CA HIS A 2 -18.30 13.68 -7.03
C HIS A 2 -17.91 12.22 -6.81
N ILE A 3 -17.40 11.89 -5.62
CA ILE A 3 -17.03 10.52 -5.25
C ILE A 3 -18.15 10.00 -4.36
N GLU A 4 -18.84 8.94 -4.78
CA GLU A 4 -19.87 8.32 -3.93
C GLU A 4 -19.26 7.44 -2.85
N PHE A 5 -18.17 6.75 -3.17
CA PHE A 5 -17.45 5.91 -2.24
C PHE A 5 -16.02 5.65 -2.72
N ILE A 6 -15.18 5.18 -1.81
CA ILE A 6 -13.87 4.60 -2.14
C ILE A 6 -13.74 3.20 -1.55
N GLU A 7 -12.98 2.37 -2.23
CA GLU A 7 -12.54 1.07 -1.74
C GLU A 7 -11.02 1.04 -1.72
N VAL A 8 -10.45 0.80 -0.55
CA VAL A 8 -9.00 0.84 -0.32
C VAL A 8 -8.55 -0.51 0.22
N GLY A 9 -7.66 -1.15 -0.52
CA GLY A 9 -7.09 -2.46 -0.19
C GLY A 9 -5.58 -2.41 -0.05
N ASN A 10 -5.06 -3.16 0.92
CA ASN A 10 -3.64 -3.40 1.16
C ASN A 10 -2.77 -2.12 1.27
N PHE A 11 -3.36 -1.01 1.70
CA PHE A 11 -2.69 0.29 1.79
C PHE A 11 -2.49 0.70 3.25
N ARG A 12 -1.23 0.72 3.70
CA ARG A 12 -0.85 1.02 5.09
C ARG A 12 -1.68 0.17 6.05
N LYS A 13 -2.42 0.77 6.99
CA LYS A 13 -3.25 0.03 7.95
C LYS A 13 -4.56 -0.52 7.37
N LEU A 14 -4.92 -0.12 6.15
CA LEU A 14 -6.17 -0.51 5.52
C LEU A 14 -5.96 -1.78 4.70
N LYS A 15 -6.31 -2.93 5.29
CA LYS A 15 -6.25 -4.23 4.59
C LYS A 15 -7.31 -4.32 3.49
N GLY A 16 -8.51 -3.85 3.77
CA GLY A 16 -9.64 -3.81 2.85
C GLY A 16 -10.79 -3.07 3.52
N VAL A 17 -11.08 -1.86 3.05
CA VAL A 17 -12.14 -1.01 3.60
C VAL A 17 -12.92 -0.37 2.47
N ARG A 18 -14.21 -0.15 2.73
CA ARG A 18 -15.09 0.69 1.93
C ARG A 18 -15.48 1.90 2.77
N ILE A 19 -15.43 3.08 2.18
CA ILE A 19 -15.86 4.32 2.82
C ILE A 19 -16.81 5.02 1.86
N ASP A 20 -18.08 5.06 2.22
CA ASP A 20 -19.07 5.87 1.51
C ASP A 20 -18.86 7.35 1.88
N MET A 21 -18.99 8.22 0.90
CA MET A 21 -18.81 9.65 1.05
C MET A 21 -20.16 10.33 1.16
N ALA A 22 -20.29 11.24 2.12
CA ALA A 22 -21.43 12.14 2.19
C ALA A 22 -21.37 13.17 1.05
N GLU A 23 -22.54 13.67 0.66
CA GLU A 23 -22.71 14.65 -0.42
C GLU A 23 -21.88 15.93 -0.19
N ASP A 24 -21.89 16.46 1.04
CA ASP A 24 -21.19 17.71 1.38
C ASP A 24 -19.89 17.49 2.17
N THR A 25 -19.96 16.79 3.31
CA THR A 25 -18.82 16.64 4.22
C THR A 25 -18.81 15.27 4.88
N THR A 26 -17.73 14.52 4.65
CA THR A 26 -17.49 13.22 5.27
C THR A 26 -16.58 13.36 6.48
N LEU A 27 -17.06 12.98 7.66
CA LEU A 27 -16.27 13.01 8.90
C LEU A 27 -15.78 11.62 9.28
N LEU A 28 -14.46 11.41 9.28
CA LEU A 28 -13.85 10.15 9.71
C LEU A 28 -13.56 10.19 11.23
N VAL A 29 -14.34 9.46 12.02
CA VAL A 29 -14.16 9.31 13.48
C VAL A 29 -13.86 7.87 13.88
N GLY A 30 -13.21 7.68 15.04
CA GLY A 30 -12.91 6.35 15.58
C GLY A 30 -11.67 6.34 16.46
N ALA A 31 -11.34 5.18 17.03
CA ALA A 31 -10.20 5.00 17.93
C ALA A 31 -8.86 5.42 17.30
N ASN A 32 -7.88 5.78 18.12
CA ASN A 32 -6.52 5.97 17.62
C ASN A 32 -6.06 4.71 16.89
N ASN A 33 -5.28 4.92 15.82
CA ASN A 33 -4.77 3.82 15.01
C ASN A 33 -5.81 3.06 14.16
N SER A 34 -7.07 3.50 14.12
CA SER A 34 -8.15 2.84 13.35
C SER A 34 -8.06 2.99 11.82
N GLY A 35 -7.04 3.68 11.30
CA GLY A 35 -6.84 3.83 9.85
C GLY A 35 -7.40 5.12 9.23
N LYS A 36 -7.96 6.06 10.00
CA LYS A 36 -8.47 7.36 9.49
C LYS A 36 -7.43 8.14 8.68
N THR A 37 -6.25 8.34 9.26
CA THR A 37 -5.13 9.01 8.60
C THR A 37 -4.65 8.22 7.38
N SER A 38 -4.68 6.87 7.44
CA SER A 38 -4.36 6.03 6.29
C SER A 38 -5.35 6.21 5.13
N ALA A 39 -6.65 6.38 5.41
CA ALA A 39 -7.65 6.68 4.38
C ALA A 39 -7.38 8.03 3.72
N MET A 40 -7.08 9.06 4.50
CA MET A 40 -6.70 10.38 3.98
C MET A 40 -5.42 10.32 3.13
N HIS A 41 -4.43 9.54 3.56
CA HIS A 41 -3.23 9.33 2.76
C HIS A 41 -3.50 8.60 1.45
N ALA A 42 -4.41 7.62 1.44
CA ALA A 42 -4.79 6.93 0.21
C ALA A 42 -5.41 7.92 -0.79
N LEU A 43 -6.40 8.71 -0.34
CA LEU A 43 -7.02 9.75 -1.16
C LEU A 43 -5.99 10.71 -1.76
N ARG A 44 -5.07 11.23 -0.94
CA ARG A 44 -4.01 12.13 -1.41
C ARG A 44 -3.07 11.44 -2.41
N HIS A 45 -2.63 10.23 -2.11
CA HIS A 45 -1.67 9.49 -2.92
C HIS A 45 -2.22 9.20 -4.33
N PHE A 46 -3.46 8.71 -4.41
CA PHE A 46 -4.06 8.29 -5.68
C PHE A 46 -4.68 9.43 -6.49
N LEU A 47 -5.18 10.49 -5.85
CA LEU A 47 -5.94 11.54 -6.54
C LEU A 47 -5.17 12.85 -6.71
N VAL A 48 -4.13 13.11 -5.91
CA VAL A 48 -3.41 14.39 -5.92
C VAL A 48 -1.95 14.19 -6.31
N ASP A 49 -1.23 13.32 -5.61
CA ASP A 49 0.23 13.23 -5.77
C ASP A 49 0.63 12.44 -7.02
N GLY A 50 -0.16 11.46 -7.46
CA GLY A 50 0.17 10.59 -8.60
C GLY A 50 1.51 9.84 -8.43
N GLY A 51 1.90 9.61 -7.18
CA GLY A 51 3.26 9.25 -6.81
C GLY A 51 3.59 7.76 -6.96
N ARG A 52 4.89 7.44 -6.88
CA ARG A 52 5.39 6.07 -6.76
C ARG A 52 5.09 5.52 -5.37
N PHE A 53 4.80 4.23 -5.28
CA PHE A 53 4.69 3.53 -4.00
C PHE A 53 6.02 3.50 -3.26
N SER A 54 5.97 3.72 -1.96
CA SER A 54 7.03 3.38 -1.02
C SER A 54 6.72 2.07 -0.31
N THR A 55 7.73 1.44 0.30
CA THR A 55 7.55 0.22 1.10
C THR A 55 6.55 0.40 2.25
N HIS A 56 6.43 1.61 2.79
CA HIS A 56 5.52 1.94 3.88
C HIS A 56 4.06 2.07 3.46
N ASP A 57 3.79 2.13 2.15
CA ASP A 57 2.43 2.22 1.63
C ASP A 57 1.74 0.85 1.59
N PHE A 58 2.47 -0.25 1.76
CA PHE A 58 1.90 -1.59 1.82
C PHE A 58 1.51 -1.99 3.25
N THR A 59 0.43 -2.75 3.38
CA THR A 59 0.03 -3.31 4.68
C THR A 59 1.09 -4.23 5.25
N LEU A 60 1.37 -4.07 6.55
CA LEU A 60 2.46 -4.77 7.25
C LEU A 60 2.36 -6.31 7.14
N SER A 61 1.14 -6.86 7.09
CA SER A 61 0.93 -8.30 6.92
C SER A 61 1.54 -8.87 5.63
N HIS A 62 1.79 -8.03 4.62
CA HIS A 62 2.36 -8.45 3.34
C HIS A 62 3.89 -8.39 3.30
N TRP A 63 4.53 -7.78 4.30
CA TRP A 63 6.00 -7.60 4.30
C TRP A 63 6.74 -8.93 4.26
N HIS A 64 6.23 -9.95 4.95
CA HIS A 64 6.85 -11.28 4.93
C HIS A 64 6.86 -11.88 3.50
N ALA A 65 5.76 -11.73 2.76
CA ALA A 65 5.69 -12.21 1.38
C ALA A 65 6.58 -11.38 0.44
N ILE A 66 6.62 -10.05 0.63
CA ILE A 66 7.51 -9.16 -0.13
C ILE A 66 8.98 -9.53 0.09
N ASN A 67 9.37 -9.80 1.34
CA ASN A 67 10.73 -10.21 1.67
C ASN A 67 11.11 -11.53 1.01
N GLN A 68 10.22 -12.54 1.04
CA GLN A 68 10.46 -13.81 0.35
C GLN A 68 10.69 -13.65 -1.15
N ILE A 69 9.94 -12.75 -1.80
CA ILE A 69 10.15 -12.42 -3.22
C ILE A 69 11.55 -11.81 -3.41
N GLY A 70 11.96 -10.90 -2.52
CA GLY A 70 13.29 -10.29 -2.53
C GLY A 70 14.41 -11.32 -2.37
N ASP A 71 14.29 -12.22 -1.39
CA ASP A 71 15.28 -13.26 -1.10
C ASP A 71 15.42 -14.25 -2.27
N ALA A 72 14.29 -14.64 -2.87
CA ALA A 72 14.28 -15.49 -4.06
C ALA A 72 14.99 -14.81 -5.24
N TRP A 73 14.72 -13.52 -5.46
CA TRP A 73 15.36 -12.74 -6.52
C TRP A 73 16.87 -12.58 -6.31
N GLN A 74 17.33 -12.38 -5.07
CA GLN A 74 18.75 -12.32 -4.75
C GLN A 74 19.46 -13.65 -5.02
N THR A 75 18.82 -14.76 -4.65
CA THR A 75 19.38 -16.11 -4.85
C THR A 75 19.53 -16.43 -6.34
N MET A 76 18.57 -16.04 -7.17
CA MET A 76 18.64 -16.23 -8.63
C MET A 76 19.80 -15.47 -9.27
N GLN A 77 20.12 -14.27 -8.80
CA GLN A 77 21.24 -13.49 -9.36
C GLN A 77 22.60 -14.03 -8.95
N GLN A 78 22.73 -14.59 -7.74
CA GLN A 78 23.99 -15.18 -7.28
C GLN A 78 24.33 -16.50 -8.00
N GLY A 79 23.33 -17.23 -8.51
CA GLY A 79 23.54 -18.43 -9.33
C GLY A 79 23.96 -18.16 -10.79
N GLY A 80 23.97 -16.89 -11.24
CA GLY A 80 24.32 -16.50 -12.61
C GLY A 80 25.78 -16.10 -12.83
N ASP A 81 26.59 -15.95 -11.77
CA ASP A 81 27.94 -15.39 -11.84
C ASP A 81 29.08 -16.43 -11.71
N THR A 82 28.77 -17.73 -11.69
CA THR A 82 29.78 -18.82 -11.63
C THR A 82 30.21 -19.38 -12.99
N GLY A 83 30.03 -18.63 -14.09
CA GLY A 83 30.28 -19.12 -15.46
C GLY A 83 31.25 -18.26 -16.28
N GLY A 84 32.43 -17.95 -15.75
CA GLY A 84 33.41 -17.12 -16.46
C GLY A 84 34.85 -17.31 -15.99
N SER A 85 35.35 -18.53 -16.01
CA SER A 85 36.79 -18.81 -15.87
C SER A 85 37.16 -20.10 -16.61
N GLN A 86 37.40 -19.99 -17.92
CA GLN A 86 38.44 -20.74 -18.63
C GLN A 86 39.03 -19.86 -19.72
#